data_AF-A0A3S2C6V9-F1
#
_entry.id   AF-A0A3S2C6V9-F1
#
_cell.length_a   1.000
_cell.length_b   1.000
_cell.length_c   1.000
_cell.angle_alpha   90.00
_cell.angle_beta   90.00
_cell.angle_gamma   90.00
#
_symmetry.space_group_name_H-M   'P 1'
#
loop_
_entity.id
_entity.type
_entity.pdbx_description
1 polymer ?
#
loop_
_entity_poly.entity_id
_entity_poly.type
_entity_poly.pdbx_seq_one_letter_code
_entity_poly.pdbx_strand_id
1 'polypeptide(L)'
;LYQEFVVRCRIEGLASVVPDLPEFRRMLTRARAGLGSETTQDDAWRDVSVRASLLPDDMQGVFMMIARAAKEGWPCPSDAAIARAYGSHSLRRARRLLTYIEEQGLIVCQLDGTGRRTVTLVELAWATAPGDPNAEEVEQGSLAL
;
A
#
# COMPACT_ATOMS: atom_id res chain seq x y z
N LEU A 1 17.90 -2.12 10.19
CA LEU A 1 16.43 -2.01 10.40
C LEU A 1 15.90 -2.78 11.63
N TYR A 2 15.57 -4.08 11.60
CA TYR A 2 15.04 -4.75 12.82
C TYR A 2 16.02 -4.74 13.99
N GLN A 3 17.29 -5.10 13.76
CA GLN A 3 18.33 -5.09 14.80
C GLN A 3 18.56 -3.69 15.39
N GLU A 4 18.59 -2.65 14.54
CA GLU A 4 18.72 -1.25 14.99
C GLU A 4 17.49 -0.78 15.76
N PHE A 5 16.29 -1.19 15.35
CA PHE A 5 15.05 -0.92 16.07
C PHE A 5 15.08 -1.54 17.46
N VAL A 6 15.48 -2.82 17.58
CA VAL A 6 15.65 -3.51 18.87
C VAL A 6 16.67 -2.78 19.75
N VAL A 7 17.80 -2.36 19.19
CA VAL A 7 18.83 -1.59 19.91
C VAL A 7 18.27 -0.27 20.42
N ARG A 8 17.53 0.46 19.57
CA ARG A 8 16.92 1.75 19.96
C ARG A 8 15.86 1.57 21.04
N CYS A 9 14.98 0.57 20.93
CA CYS A 9 14.01 0.26 21.97
C CYS A 9 14.69 -0.04 23.31
N ARG A 10 15.85 -0.72 23.31
CA ARG A 10 16.61 -0.98 24.54
C ARG A 10 17.24 0.28 25.13
N ILE A 11 17.80 1.16 24.30
CA ILE A 11 18.35 2.45 24.73
C ILE A 11 17.26 3.31 25.38
N GLU A 12 16.05 3.32 24.81
CA GLU A 12 14.89 4.06 25.30
C GLU A 12 14.15 3.36 26.47
N GLY A 13 14.67 2.24 26.98
CA GLY A 13 14.08 1.53 28.13
C GLY A 13 12.83 0.69 27.81
N LEU A 14 12.48 0.50 26.54
CA LEU A 14 11.33 -0.26 26.06
C LEU A 14 11.63 -1.77 25.86
N ALA A 15 12.68 -2.28 26.51
CA ALA A 15 13.24 -3.61 26.26
C ALA A 15 12.27 -4.78 26.52
N SER A 16 11.28 -4.60 27.42
CA SER A 16 10.27 -5.62 27.74
C SER A 16 9.11 -5.70 26.74
N VAL A 17 9.02 -4.74 25.81
CA VAL A 17 7.91 -4.60 24.85
C VAL A 17 8.44 -4.59 23.41
N VAL A 18 9.64 -5.16 23.18
CA VAL A 18 10.22 -5.19 21.84
C VAL A 18 9.48 -6.23 21.00
N PRO A 19 8.74 -5.83 19.95
CA PRO A 19 8.03 -6.75 19.09
C PRO A 19 9.01 -7.71 18.42
N ASP A 20 8.58 -8.96 18.23
CA ASP A 20 9.38 -9.94 17.52
C ASP A 20 9.51 -9.60 16.03
N LEU A 21 10.37 -10.31 15.29
CA LEU A 21 10.62 -10.00 13.88
C LEU A 21 9.33 -10.03 13.01
N PRO A 22 8.44 -11.04 13.15
CA PRO A 22 7.13 -11.02 12.49
C PRO A 22 6.28 -9.80 12.85
N GLU A 23 6.20 -9.43 14.12
CA GLU A 23 5.40 -8.30 14.60
C GLU A 23 5.96 -6.97 14.12
N PHE A 24 7.28 -6.81 14.17
CA PHE A 24 7.98 -5.65 13.60
C PHE A 24 7.70 -5.50 12.10
N ARG A 25 7.70 -6.60 11.34
CA ARG A 25 7.36 -6.56 9.91
C ARG A 25 5.93 -6.09 9.69
N ARG A 26 4.97 -6.58 10.48
CA ARG A 26 3.57 -6.12 10.43
C ARG A 26 3.46 -4.62 10.74
N MET A 27 4.14 -4.15 11.79
CA MET A 27 4.16 -2.73 12.16
C MET A 27 4.79 -1.87 11.05
N LEU A 28 5.91 -2.31 10.47
CA LEU A 28 6.61 -1.59 9.42
C LEU A 28 5.78 -1.51 8.13
N THR A 29 5.08 -2.59 7.75
CA THR A 29 4.16 -2.58 6.60
C THR A 29 3.01 -1.60 6.81
N ARG A 30 2.42 -1.56 8.01
CA ARG A 30 1.37 -0.60 8.37
C ARG A 30 1.88 0.85 8.34
N ALA A 31 3.03 1.10 8.94
CA ALA A 31 3.66 2.43 8.95
C ALA A 31 3.98 2.91 7.52
N ARG A 32 4.49 2.03 6.65
CA ARG A 32 4.75 2.34 5.23
C ARG A 32 3.49 2.61 4.42
N ALA A 33 2.36 2.00 4.78
CA ALA A 33 1.05 2.31 4.22
C ALA A 33 0.45 3.62 4.78
N GLY A 34 1.11 4.27 5.75
CA GLY A 34 0.61 5.47 6.43
C GLY A 34 -0.49 5.18 7.45
N LEU A 35 -0.59 3.93 7.93
CA LEU A 35 -1.59 3.50 8.91
C LEU A 35 -0.98 3.59 10.32
N GLY A 36 -1.16 4.74 10.97
CA GLY A 36 -0.86 4.95 12.39
C GLY A 36 -1.85 4.25 13.33
N SER A 37 -1.53 4.17 14.62
CA SER A 37 -2.26 3.39 15.65
C SER A 37 -3.72 3.82 15.94
N GLU A 38 -4.26 4.81 15.25
CA GLU A 38 -5.62 5.32 15.47
C GLU A 38 -6.67 4.78 14.48
N THR A 39 -6.29 3.97 13.48
CA THR A 39 -7.22 3.53 12.41
C THR A 39 -7.86 2.14 12.65
N THR A 40 -8.03 1.69 13.90
CA THR A 40 -8.56 0.32 14.19
C THR A 40 -10.09 0.25 14.36
N GLN A 41 -10.81 1.38 14.31
CA GLN A 41 -12.28 1.41 14.51
C GLN A 41 -13.13 1.39 13.23
N ASP A 42 -12.52 1.43 12.04
CA ASP A 42 -13.29 1.42 10.80
C ASP A 42 -13.39 -0.02 10.26
N ASP A 43 -14.58 -0.62 10.36
CA ASP A 43 -14.87 -1.99 9.93
C ASP A 43 -14.36 -2.24 8.50
N ALA A 44 -14.44 -1.24 7.63
CA ALA A 44 -13.99 -1.33 6.25
C ALA A 44 -12.46 -1.51 6.11
N TRP A 45 -11.65 -0.94 7.01
CA TRP A 45 -10.19 -1.14 6.99
C TRP A 45 -9.78 -2.53 7.49
N ARG A 46 -10.62 -3.19 8.31
CA ARG A 46 -10.43 -4.59 8.67
C ARG A 46 -10.69 -5.49 7.46
N ASP A 47 -11.76 -5.24 6.72
CA ASP A 47 -12.07 -6.01 5.51
C ASP A 47 -10.96 -5.89 4.45
N VAL A 48 -10.42 -4.69 4.25
CA VAL A 48 -9.26 -4.47 3.37
C VAL A 48 -8.06 -5.29 3.85
N SER A 49 -7.78 -5.31 5.16
CA SER A 49 -6.66 -6.06 5.73
C SER A 49 -6.82 -7.58 5.56
N VAL A 50 -8.04 -8.10 5.71
CA VAL A 50 -8.37 -9.51 5.46
C VAL A 50 -8.13 -9.86 3.99
N ARG A 51 -8.60 -9.02 3.06
CA ARG A 51 -8.34 -9.23 1.62
C ARG A 51 -6.87 -9.16 1.25
N ALA A 52 -6.14 -8.21 1.82
CA ALA A 52 -4.70 -8.09 1.60
C ALA A 52 -3.98 -9.39 1.99
N SER A 53 -4.40 -10.07 3.06
CA SER A 53 -3.77 -11.31 3.53
C SER A 53 -3.84 -12.49 2.54
N LEU A 54 -4.68 -12.40 1.50
CA LEU A 54 -4.73 -13.37 0.40
C LEU A 54 -3.56 -13.21 -0.58
N LEU A 55 -2.85 -12.08 -0.51
CA LEU A 55 -1.68 -11.78 -1.33
C LEU A 55 -0.38 -12.11 -0.58
N PRO A 56 0.70 -12.43 -1.33
CA PRO A 56 2.05 -12.45 -0.80
C PRO A 56 2.41 -11.15 -0.05
N ASP A 57 3.20 -11.26 1.02
CA ASP A 57 3.54 -10.14 1.91
C ASP A 57 4.14 -8.93 1.18
N ASP A 58 4.91 -9.16 0.12
CA ASP A 58 5.52 -8.11 -0.72
C ASP A 58 4.50 -7.34 -1.57
N MET A 59 3.32 -7.92 -1.81
CA MET A 59 2.23 -7.33 -2.61
C MET A 59 1.18 -6.64 -1.76
N GLN A 60 1.05 -7.00 -0.49
CA GLN A 60 0.09 -6.43 0.45
C GLN A 60 0.19 -4.90 0.53
N GLY A 61 1.41 -4.36 0.60
CA GLY A 61 1.63 -2.91 0.64
C GLY A 61 1.06 -2.17 -0.57
N VAL A 62 1.16 -2.75 -1.77
CA VAL A 62 0.59 -2.18 -3.00
C VAL A 62 -0.93 -2.21 -2.97
N PHE A 63 -1.53 -3.32 -2.54
CA PHE A 63 -2.98 -3.40 -2.41
C PHE A 63 -3.52 -2.37 -1.41
N MET A 64 -2.86 -2.20 -0.26
CA MET A 64 -3.25 -1.19 0.74
C MET A 64 -3.10 0.24 0.21
N MET A 65 -2.07 0.53 -0.59
CA MET A 65 -1.89 1.83 -1.27
C MET A 65 -3.07 2.14 -2.20
N ILE A 66 -3.49 1.15 -3.01
CA ILE A 66 -4.64 1.30 -3.91
C ILE A 66 -5.94 1.47 -3.10
N ALA A 67 -6.12 0.66 -2.05
CA ALA A 67 -7.28 0.76 -1.16
C ALA A 67 -7.43 2.16 -0.56
N ARG A 68 -6.31 2.75 -0.12
CA ARG A 68 -6.28 4.13 0.37
C ARG A 68 -6.70 5.12 -0.71
N ALA A 69 -6.09 5.05 -1.90
CA ALA A 69 -6.45 5.94 -2.99
C ALA A 69 -7.93 5.84 -3.37
N ALA A 70 -8.49 4.63 -3.35
CA ALA A 70 -9.90 4.39 -3.66
C ALA A 70 -10.83 4.93 -2.57
N LYS A 71 -10.48 4.73 -1.30
CA LYS A 71 -11.26 5.25 -0.17
C LYS A 71 -11.32 6.78 -0.15
N GLU A 72 -10.21 7.43 -0.46
CA GLU A 72 -10.08 8.90 -0.44
C GLU A 72 -10.50 9.56 -1.77
N GLY A 73 -10.90 8.77 -2.77
CA GLY A 73 -11.24 9.27 -4.11
C GLY A 73 -10.05 9.90 -4.85
N TRP A 74 -8.83 9.51 -4.51
CA TRP A 74 -7.62 10.00 -5.14
C TRP A 74 -7.38 9.35 -6.51
N PRO A 75 -6.62 10.01 -7.42
CA PRO A 75 -6.22 9.41 -8.68
C PRO A 75 -5.52 8.07 -8.46
N CYS A 76 -5.78 7.11 -9.35
CA CYS A 76 -5.06 5.84 -9.33
C CYS A 76 -3.53 6.10 -9.36
N PRO A 77 -2.74 5.46 -8.47
CA PRO A 77 -1.28 5.57 -8.49
C PRO A 77 -0.71 5.20 -9.85
N SER A 78 0.40 5.81 -10.27
CA SER A 78 1.06 5.49 -11.54
C SER A 78 1.84 4.17 -11.45
N ASP A 79 2.27 3.63 -12.60
CA ASP A 79 3.10 2.42 -12.64
C ASP A 79 4.44 2.62 -11.91
N ALA A 80 4.97 3.85 -11.92
CA ALA A 80 6.20 4.19 -11.20
C ALA A 80 5.98 4.17 -9.67
N ALA A 81 4.85 4.71 -9.20
CA ALA A 81 4.43 4.67 -7.81
C ALA A 81 4.31 3.23 -7.30
N ILE A 82 3.59 2.41 -8.07
CA ILE A 82 3.34 1.01 -7.76
C ILE A 82 4.64 0.21 -7.75
N ALA A 83 5.52 0.44 -8.75
CA ALA A 83 6.81 -0.22 -8.81
C ALA A 83 7.63 0.07 -7.54
N ARG A 84 7.71 1.34 -7.12
CA ARG A 84 8.44 1.74 -5.90
C ARG A 84 7.86 1.12 -4.65
N ALA A 85 6.54 1.14 -4.50
CA ALA A 85 5.85 0.50 -3.37
C ALA A 85 6.16 -1.00 -3.29
N TYR A 86 6.32 -1.63 -4.46
CA TYR A 86 6.72 -3.03 -4.60
C TYR A 86 8.25 -3.27 -4.48
N GLY A 87 9.06 -2.22 -4.26
CA GLY A 87 10.52 -2.33 -4.19
C GLY A 87 11.22 -2.52 -5.54
N SER A 88 10.62 -2.03 -6.63
CA SER A 88 11.13 -2.13 -8.00
C SER A 88 11.14 -0.78 -8.71
N HIS A 89 11.97 -0.64 -9.73
CA HIS A 89 11.86 0.46 -10.72
C HIS A 89 11.25 -0.02 -12.04
N SER A 90 10.83 -1.29 -12.13
CA SER A 90 10.31 -1.87 -13.37
C SER A 90 8.81 -1.61 -13.52
N LEU A 91 8.43 -0.70 -14.42
CA LEU A 91 7.02 -0.43 -14.76
C LEU A 91 6.29 -1.69 -15.24
N ARG A 92 6.98 -2.55 -15.98
CA ARG A 92 6.44 -3.85 -16.41
C ARG A 92 6.15 -4.79 -15.23
N ARG A 93 6.92 -4.73 -14.14
CA ARG A 93 6.59 -5.48 -12.92
C ARG A 93 5.36 -4.88 -12.24
N ALA A 94 5.23 -3.56 -12.16
CA ALA A 94 4.03 -2.92 -11.62
C ALA A 94 2.75 -3.33 -12.37
N ARG A 95 2.77 -3.31 -13.71
CA ARG A 95 1.63 -3.76 -14.52
C ARG A 95 1.27 -5.22 -14.26
N ARG A 96 2.27 -6.12 -14.25
CA ARG A 96 2.05 -7.54 -13.94
C ARG A 96 1.54 -7.77 -12.52
N LEU A 97 1.96 -6.95 -11.56
CA LEU A 97 1.47 -7.00 -10.20
C LEU A 97 -0.03 -6.65 -10.14
N LEU A 98 -0.45 -5.60 -10.84
CA LEU A 98 -1.87 -5.26 -10.95
C LEU A 98 -2.68 -6.38 -11.61
N THR A 99 -2.20 -6.93 -12.72
CA THR A 99 -2.83 -8.08 -13.38
C THR A 99 -2.97 -9.26 -12.43
N TYR A 100 -1.93 -9.58 -11.67
CA TYR A 100 -1.99 -10.68 -10.70
C TYR A 100 -3.03 -10.44 -9.60
N ILE A 101 -3.08 -9.23 -9.03
CA ILE A 101 -4.07 -8.87 -7.98
C ILE A 101 -5.50 -8.94 -8.55
N GLU A 102 -5.70 -8.53 -9.81
CA GLU A 102 -6.96 -8.64 -10.53
C GLU A 102 -7.35 -10.11 -10.78
N GLU A 103 -6.40 -10.96 -11.18
CA GLU A 103 -6.59 -12.42 -11.32
C GLU A 103 -6.94 -13.09 -9.99
N GLN A 104 -6.48 -12.56 -8.84
CA GLN A 104 -6.91 -13.02 -7.51
C GLN A 104 -8.35 -12.55 -7.15
N GLY A 105 -9.01 -11.78 -8.01
CA GLY A 105 -10.37 -11.28 -7.79
C GLY A 105 -10.46 -10.17 -6.74
N LEU A 106 -9.35 -9.49 -6.44
CA LEU A 106 -9.32 -8.46 -5.39
C LEU A 106 -9.58 -7.05 -5.92
N ILE A 107 -9.22 -6.81 -7.18
CA ILE A 107 -9.43 -5.54 -7.86
C ILE A 107 -9.96 -5.76 -9.28
N VAL A 108 -10.53 -4.70 -9.85
CA VAL A 108 -10.79 -4.58 -11.29
C VAL A 108 -10.05 -3.35 -11.79
N CYS A 109 -9.22 -3.51 -12.81
CA CYS A 109 -8.47 -2.43 -13.45
C CYS A 109 -9.15 -2.04 -14.76
N GLN A 110 -9.46 -0.75 -14.93
CA GLN A 110 -10.09 -0.23 -16.14
C GLN A 110 -9.27 0.94 -16.68
N LEU A 111 -9.13 1.01 -18.00
CA LEU A 111 -8.62 2.18 -18.70
C LEU A 111 -9.78 2.85 -19.44
N ASP A 112 -9.90 4.16 -19.29
CA ASP A 112 -10.85 4.95 -20.07
C ASP A 112 -10.33 5.24 -21.50
N GLY A 113 -11.16 5.88 -22.32
CA GLY A 113 -10.81 6.25 -23.70
C GLY A 113 -9.64 7.24 -23.82
N THR A 114 -9.21 7.85 -22.71
CA THR A 114 -8.05 8.75 -22.63
C THR A 114 -6.82 8.07 -22.04
N GLY A 115 -6.91 6.77 -21.71
CA GLY A 115 -5.81 5.99 -21.14
C GLY A 115 -5.61 6.21 -19.64
N ARG A 116 -6.56 6.85 -18.95
CA ARG A 116 -6.52 6.98 -17.48
C ARG A 116 -7.04 5.71 -16.82
N ARG A 117 -6.33 5.26 -15.79
CA ARG A 117 -6.65 4.07 -15.02
C ARG A 117 -7.55 4.40 -13.84
N THR A 118 -8.60 3.61 -13.70
CA THR A 118 -9.41 3.48 -12.48
C THR A 118 -9.23 2.06 -11.95
N VAL A 119 -9.11 1.93 -10.63
CA VAL A 119 -9.06 0.62 -9.96
C VAL A 119 -10.17 0.55 -8.94
N THR A 120 -11.01 -0.46 -9.07
CA THR A 120 -12.12 -0.76 -8.16
C THR A 120 -11.76 -1.93 -7.27
N LEU A 121 -11.98 -1.81 -5.95
CA LEU A 121 -11.79 -2.91 -5.02
C LEU A 121 -13.05 -3.78 -4.97
N VAL A 122 -12.88 -5.07 -5.24
CA VAL A 122 -13.97 -6.04 -5.27
C VAL A 122 -14.57 -6.19 -3.86
N GLU A 123 -15.91 -6.26 -3.80
CA GLU A 123 -16.73 -6.38 -2.58
C GLU A 123 -16.61 -5.22 -1.55
N LEU A 124 -15.73 -4.23 -1.77
CA LEU A 124 -15.64 -3.00 -0.96
C LEU A 124 -16.36 -1.81 -1.60
N ALA A 125 -16.70 -1.91 -2.89
CA ALA A 125 -17.33 -0.86 -3.68
C ALA A 125 -16.57 0.49 -3.69
N TRP A 126 -15.27 0.47 -3.38
CA TRP A 126 -14.39 1.64 -3.49
C TRP A 126 -13.71 1.67 -4.84
N ALA A 127 -13.56 2.86 -5.41
CA ALA A 127 -12.86 3.07 -6.67
C ALA A 127 -11.96 4.30 -6.59
N THR A 128 -10.77 4.21 -7.17
CA THR A 128 -9.91 5.38 -7.37
C THR A 128 -10.54 6.36 -8.36
N ALA A 129 -10.15 7.62 -8.30
CA ALA A 129 -10.38 8.53 -9.42
C ALA A 129 -9.47 8.14 -10.61
N PRO A 130 -9.83 8.51 -11.86
CA PRO A 130 -8.99 8.25 -13.02
C PRO A 130 -7.60 8.89 -12.89
N GLY A 131 -6.54 8.08 -12.93
CA GLY A 131 -5.15 8.52 -12.84
C GLY A 131 -4.34 8.13 -14.08
N ASP A 132 -3.30 8.88 -14.43
CA ASP A 132 -2.41 8.53 -15.54
C ASP A 132 -1.40 7.44 -15.12
N PRO A 133 -1.43 6.23 -15.72
CA PRO A 133 -0.48 5.16 -15.42
C PRO A 133 0.98 5.54 -15.67
N ASN A 134 1.24 6.51 -16.57
CA ASN A 134 2.58 6.92 -16.97
C ASN A 134 3.06 8.19 -16.27
N ALA A 135 2.27 8.76 -15.36
CA ALA A 135 2.68 9.96 -14.63
C ALA A 135 3.97 9.72 -13.84
N GLU A 136 4.94 10.62 -14.05
CA GLU A 136 6.08 10.77 -13.15
C GLU A 136 5.56 11.32 -11.82
N GLU A 137 5.84 10.63 -10.71
CA GLU A 137 5.49 11.20 -9.41
C GLU A 137 6.32 12.46 -9.20
N VAL A 138 5.64 13.59 -8.99
CA VAL A 138 6.27 14.77 -8.44
C VAL A 138 6.74 14.40 -7.04
N GLU A 139 8.06 14.36 -6.87
CA GLU A 139 8.70 14.20 -5.57
C GLU A 139 8.12 15.27 -4.64
N GLN A 140 7.20 14.90 -3.74
CA GLN A 140 6.76 15.79 -2.67
C GLN A 140 7.95 15.95 -1.72
N GLY A 141 8.85 16.85 -2.11
CA GLY A 141 10.03 17.22 -1.37
C GLY A 141 9.62 17.74 0.00
N SER A 142 10.25 17.16 1.03
CA SER A 142 10.88 17.89 2.13
C SER A 142 10.36 19.32 2.33
N LEU A 143 9.22 19.48 2.99
CA LEU A 143 8.82 20.74 3.63
C LEU A 143 8.00 20.40 4.88
N ALA A 144 8.72 19.95 5.91
CA ALA A 144 8.38 20.26 7.28
C ALA A 144 9.69 20.69 7.95
N LEU A 145 9.92 22.02 7.92
CA LEU A 145 10.78 22.70 8.87
C LEU A 145 10.15 22.59 10.27
#